data_AF-A0A7L4ZPK8-F1
#
_entry.id   AF-A0A7L4ZPK8-F1
#
_cell.length_a   1.000
_cell.length_b   1.000
_cell.length_c   1.000
_cell.angle_alpha   90.00
_cell.angle_beta   90.00
_cell.angle_gamma   90.00
#
_symmetry.space_group_name_H-M   'P 1'
#
loop_
_entity.id
_entity.type
_entity.pdbx_description
1 polymer ?
#
loop_
_entity_poly.entity_id
_entity_poly.type
_entity_poly.pdbx_seq_one_letter_code
_entity_poly.pdbx_strand_id
1 'polypeptide(L)'
;MEVINSFFSNIKNKLTNPFFGTLTLILLFHHWELIYSIFIFDEDCNMDDKLLIIQNYLSANVTVKSFLLDVIYAVVIMFVGYLIIVFTRIMVIWIEHNVMPYFTGKIVSKNVVLKTINEEVVKERDENFIKYEEQRDKVREYSKLIDEQQDQIKEKDENISNLNEKIIKKDNQFSEKIDIHQLDLKKLKEDHLLEVDKVKNNLIVDYDLQIQGLENIKNEYENIFLTVETRQFYSDSKEKIPPVISNAVNILIDDNLFTTFIQFVELSKRVKLEKLSASYNKEMLEKFYELGLFYKNILDIDLELTVLGNIIYEYRNIFM
;
A
#
# COMPACT_ATOMS: atom_id res chain seq x y z
N MET A 1 54.58 -56.44 -92.32
CA MET A 1 54.34 -56.20 -90.88
C MET A 1 53.11 -55.32 -90.62
N GLU A 2 52.84 -54.28 -91.43
CA GLU A 2 51.68 -53.40 -91.24
C GLU A 2 50.33 -54.13 -91.29
N VAL A 3 50.18 -55.08 -92.22
CA VAL A 3 48.96 -55.88 -92.37
C VAL A 3 48.66 -56.68 -91.10
N ILE A 4 49.66 -57.39 -90.56
CA ILE A 4 49.54 -58.18 -89.32
C ILE A 4 49.17 -57.28 -88.13
N ASN A 5 49.83 -56.13 -88.00
CA ASN A 5 49.55 -55.18 -86.93
C ASN A 5 48.15 -54.57 -87.04
N SER A 6 47.67 -54.29 -88.26
CA SER A 6 46.30 -53.79 -88.48
C SER A 6 45.23 -54.84 -88.14
N PHE A 7 45.47 -56.12 -88.43
CA PHE A 7 44.58 -57.22 -88.05
C PHE A 7 44.51 -57.39 -86.52
N PHE A 8 45.65 -57.44 -85.83
CA PHE A 8 45.68 -57.57 -84.37
C PHE A 8 45.08 -56.35 -83.66
N SER A 9 45.30 -55.14 -84.18
CA SER A 9 44.68 -53.92 -83.65
C SER A 9 43.15 -53.97 -83.79
N ASN A 10 42.63 -54.43 -84.93
CA ASN A 10 41.19 -54.55 -85.15
C ASN A 10 40.55 -55.63 -84.25
N ILE A 11 41.22 -56.78 -84.09
CA ILE A 11 40.80 -57.84 -83.16
C ILE A 11 40.79 -57.32 -81.72
N LYS A 12 41.85 -56.60 -81.30
CA LYS A 12 41.95 -56.02 -79.97
C LYS A 12 40.82 -55.02 -79.72
N ASN A 13 40.56 -54.10 -80.66
CA ASN A 13 39.50 -53.10 -80.55
C ASN A 13 38.10 -53.74 -80.46
N LYS A 14 37.84 -54.80 -81.22
CA LYS A 14 36.57 -55.54 -81.15
C LYS A 14 36.45 -56.36 -79.86
N LEU A 15 37.49 -57.05 -79.41
CA LEU A 15 37.49 -57.79 -78.14
C LEU A 15 37.45 -56.89 -76.90
N THR A 16 37.82 -55.61 -77.03
CA THR A 16 37.70 -54.61 -75.95
C THR A 16 36.23 -54.26 -75.69
N ASN A 17 35.36 -54.43 -76.68
CA ASN A 17 33.93 -54.33 -76.45
C ASN A 17 33.45 -55.58 -75.69
N PRO A 18 32.92 -55.44 -74.46
CA PRO A 18 32.52 -56.57 -73.64
C PRO A 18 31.50 -57.49 -74.33
N PHE A 19 30.65 -56.95 -75.21
CA PHE A 19 29.71 -57.75 -76.00
C PHE A 19 30.39 -58.67 -77.01
N PHE A 20 31.29 -58.12 -77.82
CA PHE A 20 32.00 -58.93 -78.80
C PHE A 20 32.96 -59.92 -78.14
N GLY A 21 33.56 -59.56 -76.99
CA GLY A 21 34.35 -60.47 -76.18
C GLY A 21 33.54 -61.66 -75.67
N THR A 22 32.41 -61.40 -75.01
CA THR A 22 31.52 -62.46 -74.48
C THR A 22 30.90 -63.29 -75.59
N LEU A 23 30.48 -62.68 -76.71
CA LEU A 23 29.94 -63.40 -77.86
C LEU A 23 31.00 -64.30 -78.50
N THR A 24 32.23 -63.82 -78.68
CA THR A 24 33.33 -64.63 -79.22
C THR A 24 33.61 -65.83 -78.31
N LEU A 25 33.61 -65.63 -76.99
CA LEU A 25 33.81 -66.70 -76.02
C LEU A 25 32.69 -67.75 -76.08
N ILE A 26 31.43 -67.32 -76.16
CA ILE A 26 30.28 -68.23 -76.27
C ILE A 26 30.32 -69.02 -77.56
N LEU A 27 30.62 -68.37 -78.69
CA LEU A 27 30.76 -69.05 -79.98
C LEU A 27 31.88 -70.09 -79.94
N LEU A 28 32.99 -69.79 -79.26
CA LEU A 28 34.12 -70.71 -79.10
C LEU A 28 33.72 -71.96 -78.30
N PHE A 29 33.00 -71.77 -77.19
CA PHE A 29 32.56 -72.90 -76.36
C PHE A 29 31.39 -73.68 -76.97
N HIS A 30 30.40 -73.00 -77.54
CA HIS A 30 29.22 -73.65 -78.10
C HIS A 30 29.53 -74.39 -79.40
N HIS A 31 30.42 -73.85 -80.24
CA HIS A 31 30.90 -74.49 -81.46
C HIS A 31 32.32 -75.02 -81.32
N TRP A 32 32.67 -75.56 -80.15
CA TRP A 32 33.99 -76.14 -79.90
C TRP A 32 34.35 -77.25 -80.90
N GLU A 33 33.36 -78.05 -81.32
CA GLU A 33 33.55 -79.11 -82.32
C GLU A 33 34.02 -78.56 -83.67
N LEU A 34 33.52 -77.40 -84.09
CA LEU A 34 33.99 -76.73 -85.30
C LEU A 34 35.45 -76.30 -85.17
N ILE A 35 35.83 -75.74 -84.03
CA ILE A 35 37.20 -75.33 -83.76
C ILE A 35 38.14 -76.53 -83.75
N TYR A 36 37.74 -77.59 -83.04
CA TYR A 36 38.45 -78.86 -83.00
C TYR A 36 38.66 -79.42 -84.42
N SER A 37 37.59 -79.46 -85.24
CA SER A 37 37.65 -79.96 -86.62
C SER A 37 38.57 -79.13 -87.52
N ILE A 38 38.69 -77.82 -87.31
CA ILE A 38 39.59 -76.96 -88.08
C ILE A 38 41.05 -77.27 -87.73
N PHE A 39 41.38 -77.35 -86.44
CA PHE A 39 42.76 -77.42 -85.97
C PHE A 39 43.36 -78.83 -85.98
N ILE A 40 42.54 -79.88 -85.91
CA ILE A 40 43.03 -81.26 -85.86
C ILE A 40 42.85 -81.92 -87.23
N PHE A 41 43.92 -82.56 -87.69
CA PHE A 41 43.95 -83.33 -88.94
C PHE A 41 44.23 -84.78 -88.58
N ASP A 42 43.27 -85.66 -88.85
CA ASP A 42 43.47 -87.09 -88.74
C ASP A 42 44.38 -87.54 -89.90
N GLU A 43 45.33 -88.44 -89.61
CA GLU A 43 46.37 -88.88 -90.57
C GLU A 43 45.78 -89.56 -91.83
N ASP A 44 44.55 -90.05 -91.75
CA ASP A 44 43.86 -90.80 -92.80
C ASP A 44 42.80 -90.00 -93.59
N CYS A 45 42.61 -88.70 -93.31
CA CYS A 45 41.60 -87.87 -93.99
C CYS A 45 42.20 -87.07 -95.16
N ASN A 46 41.60 -87.20 -96.35
CA ASN A 46 41.89 -86.30 -97.47
C ASN A 46 41.26 -84.92 -97.24
N MET A 47 41.82 -83.89 -97.88
CA MET A 47 41.36 -82.50 -97.76
C MET A 47 39.87 -82.34 -98.12
N ASP A 48 39.39 -83.09 -99.11
CA ASP A 48 37.99 -83.05 -99.55
C ASP A 48 37.04 -83.65 -98.51
N ASP A 49 37.44 -84.72 -97.83
CA ASP A 49 36.65 -85.34 -96.77
C ASP A 49 36.49 -84.39 -95.57
N LYS A 50 37.56 -83.66 -95.24
CA LYS A 50 37.54 -82.65 -94.19
C LYS A 50 36.64 -81.46 -94.52
N LEU A 51 36.67 -80.99 -95.77
CA LEU A 51 35.74 -79.94 -96.23
C LEU A 51 34.29 -80.41 -96.11
N LEU A 52 34.01 -81.67 -96.44
CA LEU A 52 32.68 -82.26 -96.33
C LEU A 52 32.22 -82.35 -94.86
N ILE A 53 33.10 -82.73 -93.94
CA ILE A 53 32.82 -82.73 -92.48
C ILE A 53 32.48 -81.32 -91.99
N ILE A 54 33.29 -80.32 -92.35
CA ILE A 54 33.06 -78.93 -91.94
C ILE A 54 31.76 -78.38 -92.55
N GLN A 55 31.47 -78.68 -93.82
CA GLN A 55 30.23 -78.26 -94.48
C GLN A 55 28.99 -78.93 -93.86
N ASN A 56 29.08 -80.21 -93.52
CA ASN A 56 28.00 -80.93 -92.85
C ASN A 56 27.77 -80.37 -91.44
N TYR A 57 28.83 -80.07 -90.69
CA TYR A 57 28.70 -79.43 -89.39
C TYR A 57 28.08 -78.03 -89.50
N LEU A 58 28.57 -77.19 -90.43
CA LEU A 58 28.06 -75.84 -90.63
C LEU A 58 26.58 -75.84 -91.02
N SER A 59 26.17 -76.73 -91.93
CA SER A 59 24.78 -76.83 -92.37
C SER A 59 23.83 -77.38 -91.30
N ALA A 60 24.31 -78.31 -90.46
CA ALA A 60 23.50 -78.89 -89.38
C ALA A 60 23.41 -77.99 -88.14
N ASN A 61 24.54 -77.44 -87.70
CA ASN A 61 24.66 -76.80 -86.37
C ASN A 61 24.74 -75.27 -86.44
N VAL A 62 25.30 -74.70 -87.51
CA VAL A 62 25.45 -73.24 -87.66
C VAL A 62 24.29 -72.68 -88.49
N THR A 63 23.08 -72.87 -87.97
CA THR A 63 21.87 -72.22 -88.50
C THR A 63 21.73 -70.80 -87.93
N VAL A 64 21.10 -69.88 -88.67
CA VAL A 64 20.79 -68.50 -88.21
C VAL A 64 20.11 -68.49 -86.84
N LYS A 65 19.24 -69.46 -86.56
CA LYS A 65 18.58 -69.63 -85.26
C LYS A 65 19.57 -69.94 -84.12
N SER A 66 20.54 -70.83 -84.35
CA SER A 66 21.57 -71.16 -83.34
C SER A 66 22.44 -69.95 -83.06
N PHE A 67 22.87 -69.24 -84.12
CA PHE A 67 23.67 -68.04 -83.96
C PHE A 67 22.92 -66.93 -83.20
N LEU A 68 21.62 -66.76 -83.45
CA LEU A 68 20.81 -65.78 -82.72
C LEU A 68 20.61 -66.18 -81.25
N LEU A 69 20.53 -67.48 -80.94
CA LEU A 69 20.56 -67.97 -79.56
C LEU A 69 21.90 -67.66 -78.87
N ASP A 70 23.02 -67.81 -79.57
CA ASP A 70 24.35 -67.46 -79.05
C ASP A 70 24.46 -65.97 -78.71
N VAL A 71 23.90 -65.12 -79.58
CA VAL A 71 23.78 -63.68 -79.32
C VAL A 71 22.93 -63.41 -78.08
N ILE A 72 21.80 -64.10 -77.90
CA ILE A 72 20.95 -63.95 -76.70
C ILE A 72 21.70 -64.40 -75.45
N TYR A 73 22.40 -65.55 -75.49
CA TYR A 73 23.21 -66.00 -74.36
C TYR A 73 24.31 -65.00 -74.00
N ALA A 74 24.94 -64.37 -75.00
CA ALA A 74 25.94 -63.32 -74.77
C ALA A 74 25.35 -62.11 -74.05
N VAL A 75 24.17 -61.64 -74.49
CA VAL A 75 23.47 -60.53 -73.82
C VAL A 75 23.10 -60.89 -72.38
N VAL A 76 22.58 -62.10 -72.14
CA VAL A 76 22.19 -62.54 -70.80
C VAL A 76 23.40 -62.63 -69.87
N ILE A 77 24.50 -63.26 -70.32
CA ILE A 77 25.71 -63.39 -69.51
C ILE A 77 26.31 -62.01 -69.19
N MET A 78 26.34 -61.10 -70.17
CA MET A 78 26.76 -59.73 -69.94
C MET A 78 25.88 -59.02 -68.92
N PHE A 79 24.56 -59.17 -69.05
CA PHE A 79 23.61 -58.55 -68.13
C PHE A 79 23.82 -59.03 -66.69
N VAL A 80 24.02 -60.34 -66.50
CA VAL A 80 24.38 -60.91 -65.20
C VAL A 80 25.71 -60.35 -64.70
N GLY A 81 26.72 -60.23 -65.56
CA GLY A 81 28.00 -59.62 -65.20
C GLY A 81 27.85 -58.17 -64.71
N TYR A 82 27.03 -57.36 -65.38
CA TYR A 82 26.73 -56.00 -64.93
C TYR A 82 25.95 -55.97 -63.62
N LEU A 83 24.99 -56.88 -63.43
CA LEU A 83 24.27 -57.01 -62.15
C LEU A 83 25.23 -57.31 -61.00
N ILE A 84 26.23 -58.17 -61.22
CA ILE A 84 27.26 -58.45 -60.22
C ILE A 84 28.05 -57.18 -59.89
N ILE A 85 28.48 -56.40 -60.89
CA ILE A 85 29.22 -55.13 -60.68
C ILE A 85 28.38 -54.11 -59.92
N VAL A 86 27.10 -53.98 -60.26
CA VAL A 86 26.18 -53.08 -59.56
C VAL A 86 25.99 -53.55 -58.11
N PHE A 87 25.82 -54.85 -57.91
CA PHE A 87 25.67 -55.45 -56.59
C PHE A 87 26.91 -55.24 -55.72
N THR A 88 28.12 -55.43 -56.26
CA THR A 88 29.35 -55.16 -55.51
C THR A 88 29.45 -53.68 -55.13
N ARG A 89 29.09 -52.75 -56.03
CA ARG A 89 29.07 -51.32 -55.71
C ARG A 89 28.06 -50.98 -54.61
N ILE A 90 26.85 -51.54 -54.67
CA ILE A 90 25.83 -51.39 -53.62
C ILE A 90 26.37 -51.91 -52.29
N MET A 91 27.04 -53.07 -52.30
CA MET A 91 27.63 -53.66 -51.10
C MET A 91 28.72 -52.77 -50.51
N VAL A 92 29.62 -52.21 -51.33
CA VAL A 92 30.66 -51.26 -50.86
C VAL A 92 30.02 -50.04 -50.22
N ILE A 93 29.06 -49.39 -50.88
CA ILE A 93 28.38 -48.20 -50.34
C ILE A 93 27.65 -48.53 -49.03
N TRP A 94 27.00 -49.70 -48.97
CA TRP A 94 26.33 -50.15 -47.75
C TRP A 94 27.31 -50.38 -46.60
N ILE A 95 28.48 -50.96 -46.88
CA ILE A 95 29.54 -51.13 -45.89
C ILE A 95 30.06 -49.76 -45.42
N GLU A 96 30.40 -48.86 -46.34
CA GLU A 96 30.93 -47.54 -46.02
C GLU A 96 29.94 -46.69 -45.21
N HIS A 97 28.65 -46.75 -45.53
CA HIS A 97 27.66 -45.89 -44.91
C HIS A 97 27.02 -46.46 -43.64
N ASN A 98 26.81 -47.78 -43.57
CA ASN A 98 26.12 -48.39 -42.41
C ASN A 98 27.07 -49.15 -41.49
N VAL A 99 28.00 -49.89 -42.07
CA VAL A 99 28.86 -50.79 -41.31
C VAL A 99 30.05 -50.04 -40.71
N MET A 100 30.71 -49.20 -41.50
CA MET A 100 31.86 -48.40 -41.06
C MET A 100 31.53 -47.51 -39.86
N PRO A 101 30.47 -46.67 -39.85
CA PRO A 101 30.17 -45.85 -38.66
C PRO A 101 29.76 -46.69 -37.45
N TYR A 102 29.13 -47.85 -37.64
CA TYR A 102 28.81 -48.76 -36.53
C TYR A 102 30.07 -49.30 -35.85
N PHE A 103 31.09 -49.68 -36.63
CA PHE A 103 32.36 -50.15 -36.08
C PHE A 103 33.23 -49.00 -35.56
N THR A 104 33.32 -47.88 -36.29
CA THR A 104 34.06 -46.69 -35.85
C THR A 104 33.49 -46.12 -34.55
N GLY A 105 32.16 -46.10 -34.40
CA GLY A 105 31.49 -45.70 -33.15
C GLY A 105 31.78 -46.61 -31.95
N LYS A 106 32.17 -47.87 -32.18
CA LYS A 106 32.58 -48.81 -31.12
C LYS A 106 34.08 -48.84 -30.85
N ILE A 107 34.91 -48.55 -31.85
CA ILE A 107 36.38 -48.69 -31.77
C ILE A 107 37.07 -47.37 -31.43
N VAL A 108 36.55 -46.22 -31.89
CA VAL A 108 37.17 -44.93 -31.62
C VAL A 108 36.65 -44.38 -30.30
N SER A 109 37.50 -44.53 -29.27
CA SER A 109 37.33 -43.94 -27.96
C SER A 109 37.35 -42.40 -28.05
N LYS A 110 36.27 -41.79 -27.53
CA LYS A 110 36.17 -40.42 -26.97
C LYS A 110 36.55 -39.17 -27.80
N ASN A 111 37.35 -39.24 -28.85
CA ASN A 111 37.98 -38.05 -29.46
C ASN A 111 37.63 -37.74 -30.92
N VAL A 112 36.77 -38.54 -31.57
CA VAL A 112 36.30 -38.24 -32.92
C VAL A 112 34.77 -38.18 -32.90
N VAL A 113 34.25 -36.97 -32.77
CA VAL A 113 32.83 -36.67 -32.82
C VAL A 113 32.41 -36.56 -34.29
N LEU A 114 31.24 -37.10 -34.65
CA LEU A 114 30.67 -36.84 -35.98
C LEU A 114 30.58 -35.32 -36.19
N LYS A 115 31.01 -34.86 -37.37
CA LYS A 115 31.02 -33.43 -37.73
C LYS A 115 29.66 -32.76 -37.48
N THR A 116 28.56 -33.46 -37.74
CA THR A 116 27.19 -32.99 -37.49
C THR A 116 26.91 -32.70 -36.01
N ILE A 117 27.29 -33.62 -35.11
CA ILE A 117 27.11 -33.44 -33.66
C ILE A 117 28.00 -32.29 -33.16
N ASN A 118 29.22 -32.17 -33.69
CA ASN A 118 30.11 -31.07 -33.32
C ASN A 118 29.56 -29.70 -33.79
N GLU A 119 29.04 -29.62 -35.01
CA GLU A 119 28.42 -28.40 -35.53
C GLU A 119 27.17 -28.00 -34.73
N GLU A 120 26.34 -28.96 -34.32
CA GLU A 120 25.18 -28.72 -33.47
C GLU A 120 25.60 -28.21 -32.08
N VAL A 121 26.57 -28.85 -31.44
CA VAL A 121 27.09 -28.42 -30.13
C VAL A 121 27.77 -27.05 -30.21
N VAL A 122 28.51 -26.75 -31.28
CA VAL A 122 29.10 -25.43 -31.50
C VAL A 122 28.02 -24.37 -31.70
N LYS A 123 26.97 -24.68 -32.48
CA LYS A 123 25.84 -23.77 -32.68
C LYS A 123 25.10 -23.50 -31.37
N GLU A 124 24.81 -24.54 -30.59
CA GLU A 124 24.16 -24.40 -29.29
C GLU A 124 25.03 -23.57 -28.31
N ARG A 125 26.34 -23.81 -28.30
CA ARG A 125 27.30 -23.02 -27.53
C ARG A 125 27.26 -21.55 -27.92
N ASP A 126 27.27 -21.25 -29.22
CA ASP A 126 27.29 -19.88 -29.73
C ASP A 126 25.95 -19.17 -29.42
N GLU A 127 24.82 -19.84 -29.58
CA GLU A 127 23.51 -19.31 -29.19
C GLU A 127 23.42 -19.05 -27.68
N ASN A 128 23.92 -19.96 -26.85
CA ASN A 128 23.96 -19.79 -25.40
C ASN A 128 24.91 -18.66 -24.99
N PHE A 129 26.03 -18.50 -25.70
CA PHE A 129 26.97 -17.40 -25.46
C PHE A 129 26.33 -16.04 -25.78
N ILE A 130 25.60 -15.92 -26.89
CA ILE A 130 24.85 -14.71 -27.24
C ILE A 130 23.81 -14.39 -26.17
N LYS A 131 22.99 -15.38 -25.78
CA LYS A 131 21.98 -15.20 -24.71
C LYS A 131 22.61 -14.77 -23.39
N TYR A 132 23.78 -15.32 -23.05
CA TYR A 132 24.50 -14.97 -21.84
C TYR A 132 25.04 -13.54 -21.87
N GLU A 133 25.63 -13.10 -22.98
CA GLU A 133 26.07 -11.70 -23.17
C GLU A 133 24.89 -10.73 -23.11
N GLU A 134 23.75 -11.05 -23.76
CA GLU A 134 22.53 -10.23 -23.66
C GLU A 134 22.02 -10.11 -22.22
N GLN A 135 22.02 -11.20 -21.46
CA GLN A 135 21.63 -11.17 -20.05
C GLN A 135 22.60 -10.34 -19.22
N ARG A 136 23.91 -10.46 -19.48
CA ARG A 136 24.95 -9.71 -18.79
C ARG A 136 24.83 -8.21 -19.05
N ASP A 137 24.50 -7.80 -20.27
CA ASP A 137 24.29 -6.41 -20.60
C ASP A 137 23.02 -5.85 -19.94
N LYS A 138 21.92 -6.61 -19.91
CA LYS A 138 20.73 -6.24 -19.12
C LYS A 138 21.04 -6.05 -17.63
N VAL A 139 21.83 -6.95 -17.05
CA VAL A 139 22.25 -6.82 -15.63
C VAL A 139 23.08 -5.55 -15.42
N ARG A 140 23.98 -5.19 -16.35
CA ARG A 140 24.73 -3.95 -16.30
C ARG A 140 23.83 -2.72 -16.40
N GLU A 141 22.84 -2.74 -17.29
CA GLU A 141 21.85 -1.66 -17.41
C GLU A 141 21.03 -1.51 -16.13
N TYR A 142 20.51 -2.61 -15.58
CA TYR A 142 19.78 -2.58 -14.32
C TYR A 142 20.65 -2.11 -13.14
N SER A 143 21.91 -2.52 -13.09
CA SER A 143 22.84 -2.03 -12.06
C SER A 143 23.02 -0.51 -12.15
N LYS A 144 23.20 0.04 -13.35
CA LYS A 144 23.29 1.50 -13.54
C LYS A 144 22.02 2.21 -13.10
N LEU A 145 20.85 1.69 -13.46
CA LEU A 145 19.56 2.26 -13.05
C LEU A 145 19.37 2.21 -11.53
N ILE A 146 19.81 1.14 -10.87
CA ILE A 146 19.80 1.02 -9.41
C ILE A 146 20.71 2.07 -8.77
N ASP A 147 21.94 2.23 -9.28
CA ASP A 147 22.88 3.23 -8.78
C ASP A 147 22.31 4.66 -8.93
N GLU A 148 21.75 4.97 -10.10
CA GLU A 148 21.07 6.27 -10.36
C GLU A 148 19.89 6.51 -9.41
N GLN A 149 19.05 5.49 -9.19
CA GLN A 149 17.94 5.60 -8.24
C GLN A 149 18.42 5.77 -6.81
N GLN A 150 19.50 5.09 -6.42
CA GLN A 150 20.05 5.17 -5.08
C GLN A 150 20.66 6.55 -4.82
N ASP A 151 21.30 7.16 -5.83
CA ASP A 151 21.79 8.52 -5.74
C ASP A 151 20.65 9.55 -5.66
N GLN A 152 19.56 9.36 -6.42
CA GLN A 152 18.35 10.20 -6.28
C GLN A 152 17.69 10.05 -4.90
N ILE A 153 17.68 8.85 -4.31
CA ILE A 153 17.16 8.62 -2.96
C ILE A 153 18.01 9.37 -1.94
N LYS A 154 19.35 9.27 -2.01
CA LYS A 154 20.25 10.03 -1.12
C LYS A 154 20.01 11.53 -1.21
N GLU A 155 19.90 12.08 -2.41
CA GLU A 155 19.63 13.52 -2.60
C GLU A 155 18.28 13.92 -1.97
N LYS A 156 17.25 13.08 -2.13
CA LYS A 156 15.94 13.32 -1.51
C LYS A 156 16.00 13.22 0.01
N ASP A 157 16.73 12.26 0.57
CA ASP A 157 16.89 12.10 2.01
C ASP A 157 17.64 13.29 2.63
N GLU A 158 18.68 13.79 1.97
CA GLU A 158 19.37 15.02 2.38
C GLU A 158 18.43 16.23 2.36
N ASN A 159 17.62 16.36 1.31
CA ASN A 159 16.61 17.42 1.21
C ASN A 159 15.55 17.31 2.31
N ILE A 160 15.07 16.10 2.62
CA ILE A 160 14.12 15.85 3.71
C ILE A 160 14.75 16.20 5.05
N SER A 161 16.00 15.81 5.30
CA SER A 161 16.73 16.15 6.53
C SER A 161 16.84 17.67 6.70
N ASN A 162 17.24 18.38 5.64
CA ASN A 162 17.33 19.84 5.64
C ASN A 162 15.97 20.53 5.88
N LEU A 163 14.89 19.98 5.32
CA LEU A 163 13.53 20.47 5.55
C LEU A 163 13.08 20.22 6.99
N ASN A 164 13.37 19.04 7.55
CA ASN A 164 13.06 18.72 8.94
C ASN A 164 13.80 19.62 9.91
N GLU A 165 15.09 19.92 9.68
CA GLU A 165 15.81 20.89 10.51
C GLU A 165 15.17 22.29 10.45
N LYS A 166 14.69 22.72 9.28
CA LYS A 166 13.98 24.00 9.14
C LYS A 166 12.64 23.99 9.87
N ILE A 167 11.91 22.87 9.85
CA ILE A 167 10.66 22.70 10.59
C ILE A 167 10.93 22.78 12.10
N ILE A 168 11.90 22.01 12.61
CA ILE A 168 12.26 22.03 14.04
C ILE A 168 12.66 23.44 14.49
N LYS A 169 13.44 24.17 13.69
CA LYS A 169 13.80 25.57 14.00
C LYS A 169 12.57 26.48 14.08
N LYS A 170 11.61 26.33 13.15
CA LYS A 170 10.37 27.11 13.16
C LYS A 170 9.46 26.73 14.33
N ASP A 171 9.33 25.45 14.64
CA ASP A 171 8.54 24.96 15.77
C ASP A 171 9.10 25.48 17.09
N ASN A 172 10.41 25.45 17.27
CA ASN A 172 11.06 26.02 18.46
C ASN A 172 10.80 27.54 18.58
N GLN A 173 10.92 28.28 17.47
CA GLN A 173 10.59 29.72 17.45
C GLN A 173 9.11 29.98 17.77
N PHE A 174 8.21 29.11 17.34
CA PHE A 174 6.78 29.23 17.60
C PHE A 174 6.45 28.88 19.05
N SER A 175 7.05 27.83 19.60
CA SER A 175 6.92 27.45 21.01
C SER A 175 7.41 28.57 21.92
N GLU A 176 8.59 29.14 21.66
CA GLU A 176 9.14 30.24 22.45
C GLU A 176 8.22 31.47 22.44
N LYS A 177 7.63 31.80 21.28
CA LYS A 177 6.63 32.87 21.17
C LYS A 177 5.35 32.56 21.96
N ILE A 178 4.86 31.32 21.93
CA ILE A 178 3.70 30.90 22.71
C ILE A 178 3.99 31.03 24.20
N ASP A 179 5.15 30.56 24.67
CA ASP A 179 5.52 30.60 26.08
C ASP A 179 5.60 32.04 26.59
N ILE A 180 6.19 32.96 25.82
CA ILE A 180 6.21 34.40 26.13
C ILE A 180 4.77 34.94 26.25
N HIS A 181 3.92 34.62 25.28
CA HIS A 181 2.54 35.12 25.27
C HIS A 181 1.70 34.58 26.44
N GLN A 182 1.92 33.33 26.83
CA GLN A 182 1.27 32.75 28.02
C GLN A 182 1.73 33.44 29.31
N LEU A 183 3.02 33.79 29.38
CA LEU A 183 3.59 34.49 30.53
C LEU A 183 3.05 35.92 30.65
N ASP A 184 2.92 36.62 29.52
CA ASP A 184 2.31 37.96 29.45
C ASP A 184 0.83 37.92 29.85
N LEU A 185 0.07 36.93 29.36
CA LEU A 185 -1.33 36.74 29.75
C LEU A 185 -1.48 36.44 31.24
N LYS A 186 -0.54 35.70 31.83
CA LYS A 186 -0.55 35.41 33.26
C LYS A 186 -0.30 36.67 34.10
N LYS A 187 0.69 37.47 33.72
CA LYS A 187 0.98 38.77 34.36
C LYS A 187 -0.20 39.72 34.27
N LEU A 188 -0.82 39.85 33.08
CA LEU A 188 -2.00 40.70 32.89
C LEU A 188 -3.16 40.29 33.80
N LYS A 189 -3.39 38.98 33.99
CA LYS A 189 -4.41 38.48 34.91
C LYS A 189 -4.09 38.79 36.37
N GLU A 190 -2.83 38.66 36.78
CA GLU A 190 -2.40 38.97 38.14
C GLU A 190 -2.54 40.48 38.44
N ASP A 191 -2.12 41.35 37.51
CA ASP A 191 -2.28 42.80 37.64
C ASP A 191 -3.75 43.23 37.74
N HIS A 192 -4.61 42.65 36.89
CA HIS A 192 -6.04 42.95 36.92
C HIS A 192 -6.71 42.46 38.21
N LEU A 193 -6.26 41.32 38.78
CA LEU A 193 -6.78 40.82 40.05
C LEU A 193 -6.43 41.76 41.21
N LEU A 194 -5.19 42.26 41.24
CA LEU A 194 -4.72 43.22 42.23
C LEU A 194 -5.48 44.55 42.16
N GLU A 195 -5.86 44.99 40.97
CA GLU A 195 -6.65 46.21 40.79
C GLU A 195 -8.09 46.03 41.28
N VAL A 196 -8.71 44.88 40.99
CA VAL A 196 -10.06 44.53 41.49
C VAL A 196 -10.09 44.46 43.01
N ASP A 197 -9.08 43.85 43.64
CA ASP A 197 -9.02 43.74 45.10
C ASP A 197 -8.87 45.11 45.79
N LYS A 198 -8.11 46.04 45.19
CA LYS A 198 -8.01 47.42 45.69
C LYS A 198 -9.34 48.15 45.64
N VAL A 199 -10.06 48.04 44.52
CA VAL A 199 -11.38 48.68 44.37
C VAL A 199 -12.38 48.10 45.35
N LYS A 200 -12.41 46.77 45.51
CA LYS A 200 -13.29 46.09 46.45
C LYS A 200 -13.04 46.52 47.89
N ASN A 201 -11.78 46.61 48.31
CA ASN A 201 -11.44 47.01 49.67
C ASN A 201 -11.80 48.47 49.95
N ASN A 202 -11.60 49.38 48.99
CA ASN A 202 -12.01 50.78 49.14
C ASN A 202 -13.53 50.92 49.32
N LEU A 203 -14.32 50.15 48.58
CA LEU A 203 -15.79 50.16 48.72
C LEU A 203 -16.24 49.66 50.09
N ILE A 204 -15.62 48.59 50.62
CA ILE A 204 -15.97 48.06 51.94
C ILE A 204 -15.74 49.11 53.04
N VAL A 205 -14.60 49.82 52.98
CA VAL A 205 -14.27 50.88 53.95
C VAL A 205 -15.29 52.02 53.92
N ASP A 206 -15.74 52.44 52.74
CA ASP A 206 -16.75 53.50 52.61
C ASP A 206 -18.11 53.09 53.19
N TYR A 207 -18.54 51.83 53.02
CA TYR A 207 -19.79 51.34 53.60
C TYR A 207 -19.73 51.24 55.13
N ASP A 208 -18.61 50.77 55.68
CA ASP A 208 -18.45 50.64 57.14
C ASP A 208 -18.54 52.00 57.85
N LEU A 209 -17.99 53.06 57.25
CA LEU A 209 -18.08 54.42 57.77
C LEU A 209 -19.52 54.95 57.79
N GLN A 210 -20.31 54.63 56.76
CA GLN A 210 -21.73 55.04 56.71
C GLN A 210 -22.57 54.33 57.77
N ILE A 211 -22.33 53.03 57.99
CA ILE A 211 -23.05 52.25 59.01
C ILE A 211 -22.77 52.80 60.41
N GLN A 212 -21.50 53.08 60.75
CA GLN A 212 -21.14 53.68 62.05
C GLN A 212 -21.81 55.03 62.29
N GLY A 213 -21.94 55.86 61.24
CA GLY A 213 -22.64 57.15 61.34
C GLY A 213 -24.12 56.98 61.71
N LEU A 214 -24.80 55.99 61.13
CA LEU A 214 -26.21 55.69 61.39
C LEU A 214 -26.44 55.11 62.79
N GLU A 215 -25.53 54.24 63.27
CA GLU A 215 -25.60 53.68 64.62
C GLU A 215 -25.46 54.75 65.71
N ASN A 216 -24.55 55.71 65.52
CA ASN A 216 -24.37 56.83 66.45
C ASN A 216 -25.64 57.69 66.57
N ILE A 217 -26.29 57.98 65.44
CA ILE A 217 -27.55 58.74 65.42
C ILE A 217 -28.64 57.95 66.15
N LYS A 218 -28.79 56.65 65.89
CA LYS A 218 -29.77 55.80 66.59
C LYS A 218 -29.59 55.87 68.10
N ASN A 219 -28.36 55.71 68.58
CA ASN A 219 -28.02 55.74 70.01
C ASN A 219 -28.34 57.11 70.66
N GLU A 220 -28.12 58.21 69.94
CA GLU A 220 -28.46 59.56 70.43
C GLU A 220 -29.97 59.74 70.65
N TYR A 221 -30.79 59.28 69.70
CA TYR A 221 -32.25 59.33 69.84
C TYR A 221 -32.77 58.45 70.98
N GLU A 222 -32.24 57.23 71.13
CA GLU A 222 -32.62 56.35 72.24
C GLU A 222 -32.28 56.98 73.61
N ASN A 223 -31.13 57.65 73.72
CA ASN A 223 -30.73 58.33 74.96
C ASN A 223 -31.65 59.51 75.32
N ILE A 224 -32.13 60.27 74.34
CA ILE A 224 -33.01 61.42 74.57
C ILE A 224 -34.39 60.98 75.09
N PHE A 225 -34.95 59.90 74.55
CA PHE A 225 -36.34 59.54 74.81
C PHE A 225 -36.55 58.35 75.75
N LEU A 226 -35.55 57.48 75.93
CA LEU A 226 -35.75 56.19 76.62
C LEU A 226 -34.96 56.07 77.94
N THR A 227 -34.16 57.08 78.31
CA THR A 227 -33.43 57.10 79.59
C THR A 227 -34.37 57.30 80.78
N VAL A 228 -33.98 56.77 81.94
CA VAL A 228 -34.80 56.79 83.17
C VAL A 228 -35.17 58.22 83.59
N GLU A 229 -34.27 59.17 83.36
CA GLU A 229 -34.42 60.59 83.72
C GLU A 229 -35.39 61.32 82.78
N THR A 230 -35.32 61.08 81.46
CA THR A 230 -36.20 61.75 80.49
C THR A 230 -37.59 61.15 80.43
N ARG A 231 -37.75 59.87 80.81
CA ARG A 231 -39.07 59.23 80.96
C ARG A 231 -39.99 59.99 81.89
N GLN A 232 -39.47 60.51 83.00
CA GLN A 232 -40.28 61.31 83.93
C GLN A 232 -40.73 62.62 83.27
N PHE A 233 -39.83 63.29 82.56
CA PHE A 233 -40.12 64.57 81.91
C PHE A 233 -41.25 64.48 80.88
N TYR A 234 -41.23 63.45 80.02
CA TYR A 234 -42.24 63.26 78.97
C TYR A 234 -43.54 62.63 79.49
N SER A 235 -43.54 61.99 80.66
CA SER A 235 -44.73 61.34 81.24
C SER A 235 -45.79 62.30 81.78
N ASP A 236 -45.43 63.56 82.05
CA ASP A 236 -46.32 64.49 82.77
C ASP A 236 -47.41 65.14 81.89
N SER A 237 -47.20 65.25 80.57
CA SER A 237 -48.14 65.96 79.68
C SER A 237 -47.93 65.61 78.20
N LYS A 238 -49.06 65.43 77.48
CA LYS A 238 -49.10 65.24 76.03
C LYS A 238 -48.46 66.39 75.25
N GLU A 239 -48.44 67.60 75.81
CA GLU A 239 -47.88 68.80 75.17
C GLU A 239 -46.35 68.80 75.09
N LYS A 240 -45.68 67.98 75.91
CA LYS A 240 -44.22 67.88 75.93
C LYS A 240 -43.66 66.92 74.88
N ILE A 241 -44.53 66.18 74.20
CA ILE A 241 -44.14 65.16 73.22
C ILE A 241 -43.87 65.83 71.87
N PRO A 242 -42.75 65.52 71.19
CA PRO A 242 -42.45 66.08 69.88
C PRO A 242 -43.60 65.89 68.88
N PRO A 243 -43.84 66.88 68.00
CA PRO A 243 -44.97 66.87 67.07
C PRO A 243 -44.93 65.69 66.11
N VAL A 244 -43.75 65.15 65.79
CA VAL A 244 -43.59 63.96 64.93
C VAL A 244 -44.22 62.72 65.57
N ILE A 245 -43.97 62.51 66.87
CA ILE A 245 -44.54 61.39 67.63
C ILE A 245 -46.04 61.61 67.84
N SER A 246 -46.43 62.83 68.21
CA SER A 246 -47.85 63.19 68.38
C SER A 246 -48.65 62.98 67.10
N ASN A 247 -48.09 63.35 65.94
CA ASN A 247 -48.73 63.15 64.64
C ASN A 247 -48.87 61.65 64.30
N ALA A 248 -47.81 60.85 64.49
CA ALA A 248 -47.88 59.41 64.28
C ALA A 248 -48.93 58.74 65.18
N VAL A 249 -49.04 59.17 66.44
CA VAL A 249 -50.06 58.70 67.37
C VAL A 249 -51.47 59.15 66.97
N ASN A 250 -51.64 60.41 66.56
CA ASN A 250 -52.95 60.89 66.11
C ASN A 250 -53.42 60.13 64.86
N ILE A 251 -52.53 59.85 63.90
CA ILE A 251 -52.86 59.01 62.73
C ILE A 251 -53.28 57.60 63.18
N LEU A 252 -52.55 57.01 64.13
CA LEU A 252 -52.93 55.70 64.70
C LEU A 252 -54.29 55.74 65.42
N ILE A 253 -54.63 56.83 66.10
CA ILE A 253 -55.90 56.99 66.80
C ILE A 253 -57.04 57.19 65.81
N ASP A 254 -56.87 58.09 64.83
CA ASP A 254 -57.85 58.41 63.79
C ASP A 254 -58.22 57.16 62.96
N ASP A 255 -57.23 56.31 62.68
CA ASP A 255 -57.44 55.03 61.98
C ASP A 255 -57.97 53.89 62.88
N ASN A 256 -58.20 54.13 64.18
CA ASN A 256 -58.53 53.11 65.20
C ASN A 256 -57.49 51.98 65.32
N LEU A 257 -56.22 52.28 65.02
CA LEU A 257 -55.10 51.33 65.03
C LEU A 257 -54.22 51.41 66.28
N PHE A 258 -54.36 52.45 67.11
CA PHE A 258 -53.50 52.68 68.26
C PHE A 258 -53.53 51.53 69.30
N THR A 259 -54.73 51.11 69.71
CA THR A 259 -54.90 49.98 70.65
C THR A 259 -54.35 48.68 70.07
N THR A 260 -54.56 48.47 68.77
CA THR A 260 -54.06 47.31 68.04
C THR A 260 -52.54 47.31 67.96
N PHE A 261 -51.92 48.46 67.71
CA PHE A 261 -50.46 48.62 67.75
C PHE A 261 -49.89 48.23 69.13
N ILE A 262 -50.48 48.72 70.22
CA ILE A 262 -50.03 48.37 71.58
C ILE A 262 -50.16 46.86 71.84
N GLN A 263 -51.30 46.26 71.53
CA GLN A 263 -51.51 44.82 71.70
C GLN A 263 -50.51 44.01 70.87
N PHE A 264 -50.25 44.47 69.64
CA PHE A 264 -49.31 43.83 68.73
C PHE A 264 -47.88 43.87 69.28
N VAL A 265 -47.43 45.01 69.83
CA VAL A 265 -46.13 45.13 70.50
C VAL A 265 -46.04 44.26 71.76
N GLU A 266 -47.09 44.21 72.58
CA GLU A 266 -47.10 43.39 73.79
C GLU A 266 -46.98 41.90 73.47
N LEU A 267 -47.61 41.45 72.38
CA LEU A 267 -47.54 40.08 71.92
C LEU A 267 -46.18 39.75 71.29
N SER A 268 -45.61 40.66 70.49
CA SER A 268 -44.28 40.47 69.89
C SER A 268 -43.17 40.36 70.96
N LYS A 269 -43.31 41.06 72.09
CA LYS A 269 -42.38 40.92 73.23
C LYS A 269 -42.54 39.60 74.01
N ARG A 270 -43.68 38.91 73.91
CA ARG A 270 -43.99 37.70 74.70
C ARG A 270 -43.83 36.38 73.94
N VAL A 271 -43.96 36.40 72.61
CA VAL A 271 -43.99 35.19 71.77
C VAL A 271 -42.92 35.28 70.69
N LYS A 272 -42.13 34.21 70.48
CA LYS A 272 -41.21 34.12 69.33
C LYS A 272 -41.99 34.26 68.02
N LEU A 273 -41.53 35.19 67.19
CA LEU A 273 -42.26 35.90 66.13
C LEU A 273 -42.80 35.04 64.98
N GLU A 274 -42.29 33.82 64.78
CA GLU A 274 -42.70 32.92 63.68
C GLU A 274 -44.19 32.51 63.69
N LYS A 275 -44.92 32.70 64.80
CA LYS A 275 -46.36 32.37 64.90
C LYS A 275 -47.31 33.60 64.86
N LEU A 276 -46.79 34.82 64.88
CA LEU A 276 -47.59 36.05 64.98
C LEU A 276 -48.05 36.58 63.61
N SER A 277 -47.21 36.46 62.57
CA SER A 277 -47.52 36.97 61.22
C SER A 277 -48.72 36.29 60.55
N ALA A 278 -49.08 35.06 60.97
CA ALA A 278 -50.21 34.31 60.43
C ALA A 278 -51.58 34.75 60.97
N SER A 279 -51.64 35.52 62.07
CA SER A 279 -52.89 35.86 62.77
C SER A 279 -53.34 37.31 62.58
N TYR A 280 -52.52 38.18 61.99
CA TYR A 280 -52.80 39.62 61.86
C TYR A 280 -52.96 40.03 60.39
N ASN A 281 -53.80 41.04 60.15
CA ASN A 281 -54.07 41.53 58.80
C ASN A 281 -52.78 42.16 58.20
N LYS A 282 -52.30 41.63 57.07
CA LYS A 282 -51.10 42.13 56.37
C LYS A 282 -51.18 43.62 56.03
N GLU A 283 -52.37 44.11 55.70
CA GLU A 283 -52.64 45.52 55.41
C GLU A 283 -52.35 46.43 56.61
N MET A 284 -52.58 45.93 57.83
CA MET A 284 -52.28 46.65 59.07
C MET A 284 -50.78 46.71 59.35
N LEU A 285 -50.06 45.62 59.09
CA LEU A 285 -48.60 45.59 59.23
C LEU A 285 -47.92 46.53 58.24
N GLU A 286 -48.41 46.56 56.99
CA GLU A 286 -47.95 47.52 55.98
C GLU A 286 -48.15 48.96 56.45
N LYS A 287 -49.30 49.30 57.04
CA LYS A 287 -49.52 50.61 57.66
C LYS A 287 -48.54 50.91 58.79
N PHE A 288 -48.21 49.94 59.65
CA PHE A 288 -47.21 50.17 60.71
C PHE A 288 -45.79 50.38 60.16
N TYR A 289 -45.43 49.72 59.04
CA TYR A 289 -44.17 49.97 58.34
C TYR A 289 -44.15 51.36 57.67
N GLU A 290 -45.24 51.77 57.04
CA GLU A 290 -45.37 53.09 56.42
C GLU A 290 -45.29 54.23 57.44
N LEU A 291 -45.89 54.04 58.62
CA LEU A 291 -45.77 54.96 59.75
C LEU A 291 -44.40 54.90 60.43
N GLY A 292 -43.50 54.03 59.96
CA GLY A 292 -42.14 53.89 60.47
C GLY A 292 -42.08 53.39 61.90
N LEU A 293 -43.04 52.54 62.32
CA LEU A 293 -43.10 51.98 63.68
C LEU A 293 -42.30 50.68 63.82
N PHE A 294 -42.12 49.96 62.72
CA PHE A 294 -41.28 48.75 62.64
C PHE A 294 -40.27 48.86 61.50
N TYR A 295 -39.12 48.20 61.65
CA TYR A 295 -38.18 48.02 60.54
C TYR A 295 -38.78 47.05 59.52
N LYS A 296 -38.84 47.47 58.25
CA LYS A 296 -39.27 46.60 57.15
C LYS A 296 -38.14 45.62 56.80
N ASN A 297 -38.14 44.47 57.47
CA ASN A 297 -37.16 43.42 57.18
C ASN A 297 -37.63 42.61 55.96
N ILE A 298 -36.76 42.46 54.95
CA ILE A 298 -37.06 41.75 53.69
C ILE A 298 -37.35 40.26 53.93
N LEU A 299 -36.91 39.72 55.06
CA LEU A 299 -37.02 38.30 55.38
C LEU A 299 -38.14 37.98 56.39
N ASP A 300 -38.89 38.94 56.93
CA ASP A 300 -40.01 38.74 57.88
C ASP A 300 -39.68 37.93 59.18
N ILE A 301 -38.40 37.68 59.47
CA ILE A 301 -38.00 36.78 60.57
C ILE A 301 -38.03 37.47 61.94
N ASP A 302 -37.76 38.78 62.01
CA ASP A 302 -37.77 39.54 63.27
C ASP A 302 -38.44 40.92 63.09
N LEU A 303 -39.56 41.15 63.79
CA LEU A 303 -40.22 42.46 63.88
C LEU A 303 -39.54 43.29 64.97
N GLU A 304 -38.53 44.05 64.59
CA GLU A 304 -37.92 45.05 65.46
C GLU A 304 -38.67 46.38 65.38
N LEU A 305 -39.01 46.94 66.54
CA LEU A 305 -39.55 48.29 66.63
C LEU A 305 -38.48 49.30 66.20
N THR A 306 -38.89 50.28 65.41
CA THR A 306 -38.05 51.45 65.20
C THR A 306 -37.94 52.25 66.50
N VAL A 307 -37.03 53.22 66.52
CA VAL A 307 -36.94 54.19 67.61
C VAL A 307 -38.29 54.89 67.83
N LEU A 308 -39.00 55.25 66.76
CA LEU A 308 -40.33 55.87 66.84
C LEU A 308 -41.38 54.93 67.45
N GLY A 309 -41.42 53.67 67.02
CA GLY A 309 -42.33 52.65 67.57
C GLY A 309 -42.06 52.36 69.05
N ASN A 310 -40.78 52.30 69.44
CA ASN A 310 -40.37 52.14 70.84
C ASN A 310 -40.84 53.31 71.70
N ILE A 311 -40.64 54.54 71.25
CA ILE A 311 -41.07 55.74 71.99
C ILE A 311 -42.59 55.74 72.17
N ILE A 312 -43.37 55.50 71.11
CA ILE A 312 -44.83 55.48 71.18
C ILE A 312 -45.33 54.40 72.15
N TYR A 313 -44.73 53.21 72.11
CA TYR A 313 -45.08 52.12 73.00
C TYR A 313 -44.77 52.42 74.48
N GLU A 314 -43.59 52.96 74.77
CA GLU A 314 -43.18 53.29 76.15
C GLU A 314 -44.08 54.37 76.76
N TYR A 315 -44.50 55.37 75.97
CA TYR A 315 -45.35 56.47 76.42
C TYR A 315 -46.86 56.26 76.18
N ARG A 316 -47.30 55.03 75.89
CA ARG A 316 -48.69 54.70 75.54
C ARG A 316 -49.75 55.20 76.55
N ASN A 317 -49.40 55.25 77.84
CA ASN A 317 -50.30 55.66 78.91
C ASN A 317 -50.70 57.15 78.88
N ILE A 318 -49.97 57.97 78.13
CA ILE A 318 -50.24 59.41 77.97
C ILE A 318 -51.26 59.66 76.85
N PHE A 319 -51.36 58.72 75.92
CA PHE A 319 -52.16 58.82 74.71
C PHE A 319 -53.48 58.04 74.79
N MET A 320 -53.61 57.11 75.74
CA MET A 320 -54.89 56.53 76.17
C MET A 320 -55.62 57.52 77.07
#